data_AF-A0A852P7N2-F1
#
_entry.id   AF-A0A852P7N2-F1
#
_cell.length_a   1.000
_cell.length_b   1.000
_cell.length_c   1.000
_cell.angle_alpha   90.00
_cell.angle_beta   90.00
_cell.angle_gamma   90.00
#
_symmetry.space_group_name_H-M   'P 1'
#
loop_
_entity.id
_entity.type
_entity.pdbx_description
1 polymer ?
#
loop_
_entity_poly.entity_id
_entity_poly.type
_entity_poly.pdbx_seq_one_letter_code
_entity_poly.pdbx_strand_id
1 'polypeptide(L)' 'LSLSLSLNNAPFLEQLEELEKMFQEDHYPDNEKRREIAAVVGVTPHRILVWFQNRRARWRKLEKLSVKDTRKYPTSSA' A
#
# COMPACT_ATOMS: atom_id res chain seq x y z
N LEU A 1 10.67 15.98 -19.08
CA LEU A 1 9.85 16.78 -18.14
C LEU A 1 10.17 16.32 -16.72
N SER A 2 11.25 16.85 -16.15
CA SER A 2 11.62 16.59 -14.76
C SER A 2 10.75 17.47 -13.88
N LEU A 3 9.65 16.93 -13.35
CA LEU A 3 8.88 17.64 -12.34
C LEU A 3 9.59 17.50 -11.00
N SER A 4 10.17 18.62 -10.60
CA SER A 4 10.69 18.94 -9.27
C SER A 4 9.83 18.29 -8.17
N LEU A 5 10.43 17.39 -7.40
CA LEU A 5 9.94 16.88 -6.12
C LEU A 5 9.94 18.04 -5.11
N SER A 6 8.95 18.93 -5.24
CA SER A 6 8.68 19.98 -4.27
C SER A 6 8.08 19.34 -3.01
N LEU A 7 8.69 19.62 -1.86
CA LEU A 7 8.24 19.23 -0.53
C LEU A 7 6.73 19.52 -0.38
N ASN A 8 5.88 18.49 -0.33
CA ASN A 8 4.47 18.56 0.11
C ASN A 8 3.85 17.14 0.17
N ASN A 9 4.40 16.24 0.99
CA ASN A 9 3.86 14.88 1.16
C ASN A 9 3.02 14.69 2.43
N ALA A 10 2.85 15.71 3.29
CA ALA A 10 2.05 15.61 4.51
C ALA A 10 0.59 15.16 4.27
N PRO A 11 -0.19 15.76 3.34
CA PRO A 11 -1.55 15.28 3.07
C PRO A 11 -1.58 13.90 2.39
N PHE A 12 -0.47 13.51 1.74
CA PHE A 12 -0.37 12.21 1.07
C PHE A 12 -0.17 11.07 2.09
N LEU A 13 0.45 11.35 3.24
CA LEU A 13 0.64 10.36 4.30
C LEU A 13 -0.69 10.00 4.98
N GLU A 14 -1.51 10.99 5.35
CA GLU A 14 -2.83 10.76 5.95
C GLU A 14 -3.76 9.97 5.00
N GLN A 15 -3.73 10.30 3.69
CA GLN A 15 -4.45 9.56 2.66
C GLN A 15 -4.00 8.10 2.57
N LEU A 16 -2.69 7.84 2.70
CA LEU A 16 -2.13 6.50 2.66
C LEU A 16 -2.48 5.69 3.93
N GLU A 17 -2.51 6.33 5.09
CA GLU A 17 -2.91 5.69 6.36
C GLU A 17 -4.37 5.23 6.33
N GLU A 18 -5.29 6.07 5.84
CA GLU A 18 -6.70 5.68 5.68
C GLU A 18 -6.84 4.54 4.66
N LEU A 19 -6.09 4.58 3.54
CA LEU A 19 -6.09 3.48 2.56
C LEU A 19 -5.54 2.18 3.13
N GLU A 20 -4.52 2.24 3.97
CA GLU A 20 -3.92 1.08 4.64
C GLU A 20 -4.90 0.47 5.66
N LYS A 21 -5.60 1.31 6.43
CA LYS A 21 -6.66 0.87 7.35
C LYS A 21 -7.79 0.15 6.60
N MET A 22 -8.29 0.76 5.52
CA MET A 22 -9.32 0.14 4.68
C MET A 22 -8.84 -1.17 4.04
N PHE A 23 -7.55 -1.24 3.66
CA PHE A 23 -6.95 -2.47 3.13
C PHE A 23 -6.92 -3.61 4.16
N GLN A 24 -6.72 -3.30 5.45
CA GLN A 24 -6.76 -4.31 6.51
C GLN A 24 -8.17 -4.90 6.72
N GLU A 25 -9.21 -4.09 6.47
CA GLU A 25 -10.61 -4.54 6.55
C GLU A 25 -11.04 -5.31 5.30
N ASP A 26 -10.69 -4.81 4.10
CA ASP A 26 -11.02 -5.45 2.82
C ASP A 26 -9.91 -5.27 1.77
N HIS A 27 -9.31 -6.39 1.37
CA HIS A 27 -8.26 -6.44 0.36
C HIS A 27 -8.78 -6.31 -1.09
N TYR A 28 -10.08 -6.49 -1.32
CA TYR A 28 -10.71 -6.54 -2.64
C TYR A 28 -11.99 -5.68 -2.72
N PRO A 29 -11.88 -4.36 -2.52
CA PRO A 29 -13.04 -3.48 -2.60
C PRO A 29 -13.65 -3.50 -4.01
N ASP A 30 -14.97 -3.66 -4.06
CA ASP A 30 -15.76 -3.63 -5.28
C ASP A 30 -15.80 -2.23 -5.92
N ASN A 31 -16.59 -2.07 -7.00
CA ASN A 31 -16.63 -0.83 -7.77
C ASN A 31 -17.33 0.32 -7.02
N GLU A 32 -18.28 0.01 -6.14
CA GLU A 32 -18.99 0.99 -5.33
C GLU A 32 -18.11 1.45 -4.17
N LYS A 33 -17.55 0.50 -3.41
CA LYS A 33 -16.61 0.75 -2.32
C LYS A 33 -15.41 1.61 -2.77
N ARG A 34 -14.85 1.35 -3.96
CA ARG A 34 -13.76 2.17 -4.52
C ARG A 34 -14.16 3.61 -4.84
N ARG A 35 -15.42 3.85 -5.20
CA ARG A 35 -15.94 5.20 -5.44
C ARG A 35 -16.15 5.96 -4.15
N GLU A 36 -16.63 5.29 -3.11
CA GLU A 36 -16.73 5.87 -1.76
C GLU A 36 -15.34 6.23 -1.21
N ILE A 37 -14.39 5.31 -1.26
CA ILE A 37 -13.00 5.54 -0.81
C ILE A 37 -12.37 6.70 -1.59
N ALA A 38 -12.58 6.74 -2.90
CA ALA A 38 -12.10 7.83 -3.75
C ALA A 38 -12.67 9.19 -3.33
N ALA A 39 -13.96 9.25 -2.99
CA ALA A 39 -14.61 10.47 -2.52
C ALA A 39 -14.08 10.93 -1.15
N VAL A 40 -13.86 9.98 -0.23
CA VAL A 40 -13.32 10.26 1.13
C VAL A 40 -11.86 10.74 1.04
N VAL A 41 -11.03 10.05 0.27
CA VAL A 41 -9.60 10.34 0.14
C VAL A 41 -9.33 11.54 -0.78
N GLY A 42 -10.32 11.95 -1.59
CA GLY A 42 -10.19 13.06 -2.53
C GLY A 42 -9.36 12.72 -3.77
N VAL A 43 -9.39 11.46 -4.21
CA VAL A 43 -8.66 10.96 -5.39
C VAL A 43 -9.61 10.28 -6.37
N THR A 44 -9.14 9.91 -7.55
CA THR A 44 -10.00 9.21 -8.52
C THR A 44 -10.12 7.71 -8.19
N PRO A 45 -11.26 7.06 -8.50
CA PRO A 45 -11.43 5.60 -8.31
C PRO A 45 -10.35 4.77 -9.02
N HIS A 46 -9.79 5.30 -10.12
CA HIS A 46 -8.67 4.68 -10.82
C HIS A 46 -7.38 4.69 -9.98
N ARG A 47 -7.09 5.76 -9.22
CA ARG A 47 -5.94 5.81 -8.31
C ARG A 47 -6.08 4.79 -7.19
N ILE A 48 -7.29 4.63 -6.64
CA ILE A 48 -7.61 3.58 -5.66
C ILE A 48 -7.35 2.19 -6.25
N LEU A 49 -7.82 1.91 -7.48
CA LEU A 49 -7.57 0.63 -8.15
C LEU A 49 -6.08 0.31 -8.23
N VAL A 50 -5.28 1.25 -8.74
CA VAL A 50 -3.83 1.07 -8.92
C VAL A 50 -3.14 0.90 -7.56
N TRP A 51 -3.56 1.66 -6.55
CA TRP A 51 -3.02 1.54 -5.20
C TRP A 51 -3.28 0.14 -4.62
N PHE A 52 -4.53 -0.34 -4.66
CA PHE A 52 -4.90 -1.67 -4.16
C PHE A 52 -4.20 -2.79 -4.94
N GLN A 53 -4.02 -2.64 -6.26
CA GLN A 53 -3.23 -3.58 -7.07
C GLN A 53 -1.76 -3.64 -6.62
N ASN A 54 -1.11 -2.48 -6.45
CA ASN A 54 0.27 -2.40 -5.97
C ASN A 54 0.41 -2.92 -4.54
N ARG A 55 -0.56 -2.63 -3.67
CA ARG A 55 -0.56 -3.08 -2.28
C ARG A 55 -0.67 -4.60 -2.19
N ARG A 56 -1.56 -5.22 -2.96
CA ARG A 56 -1.65 -6.69 -3.09
C ARG A 56 -0.41 -7.32 -3.71
N ALA A 57 0.25 -6.64 -4.66
CA ALA A 57 1.51 -7.13 -5.20
C ALA A 57 2.60 -7.18 -4.12
N ARG A 58 2.68 -6.16 -3.25
CA ARG A 58 3.57 -6.15 -2.08
C ARG A 58 3.20 -7.23 -1.06
N TRP A 59 1.91 -7.39 -0.76
CA TRP A 59 1.42 -8.41 0.17
C TRP A 59 1.81 -9.84 -0.27
N ARG A 60 1.54 -10.21 -1.53
CA ARG A 60 1.95 -11.50 -2.09
C ARG A 60 3.47 -11.69 -2.12
N LYS A 61 4.25 -10.61 -2.27
CA LYS A 61 5.72 -10.67 -2.23
C LYS A 61 6.23 -10.86 -0.80
N LEU A 62 5.58 -10.24 0.18
CA LEU A 62 5.92 -10.38 1.60
C LEU A 62 5.69 -11.81 2.08
N GLU A 63 4.60 -12.47 1.68
CA GLU A 63 4.37 -13.89 1.99
C GLU A 63 5.51 -14.78 1.44
N LYS A 64 5.97 -14.51 0.21
CA LYS A 64 7.09 -15.24 -0.41
C LYS A 64 8.46 -14.98 0.22
N LEU A 65 8.63 -13.83 0.90
CA LEU A 65 9.86 -13.48 1.61
C LEU A 65 9.84 -13.94 3.07
N SER A 66 8.66 -14.00 3.70
CA SER A 66 8.48 -14.48 5.08
C SER A 66 8.86 -15.95 5.28
N VAL A 67 8.84 -16.75 4.21
CA VAL A 67 9.35 -18.15 4.23
C VAL A 67 10.89 -18.23 4.15
N LYS A 68 11.59 -17.14 3.79
CA LYS A 68 13.06 -17.10 3.69
C LYS A 68 13.75 -16.39 4.85
N ASP A 69 13.03 -15.70 5.73
CA ASP A 69 13.62 -14.94 6.84
C ASP A 69 13.95 -15.77 8.09
N THR A 70 13.60 -17.06 8.13
CA THR A 70 14.09 -17.98 9.19
C THR A 70 15.46 -18.59 8.89
N ARG A 71 16.12 -18.24 7.76
CA ARG A 71 17.38 -18.87 7.32
C ARG A 71 18.53 -17.90 7.06
N LYS A 72 18.48 -16.67 7.59
CA LYS A 72 19.59 -15.71 7.40
C LYS A 72 20.00 -14.93 8.65
N TYR A 73 20.20 -15.63 9.77
CA TYR A 73 21.25 -15.27 10.74
C TYR A 73 21.77 -16.53 11.47
N PRO A 74 22.96 -17.08 11.12
CA PRO A 74 23.79 -17.75 12.11
C PRO A 74 24.65 -16.68 12.78
N THR A 75 24.23 -16.19 13.94
CA THR A 75 25.13 -15.41 14.80
C THR A 75 26.08 -16.36 15.49
N SER A 76 27.30 -16.39 14.96
CA SER A 76 28.60 -16.67 15.57
C SER A 76 28.63 -17.20 17.01
N SER A 77 29.28 -18.34 17.21
CA SER A 77 29.96 -18.67 18.47
C SER A 77 31.20 -19.50 18.16
N ALA A 78 32.34 -18.82 18.06
CA ALA A 78 33.68 -19.32 18.34
C ALA A 78 34.60 -18.12 18.60
#